data_AF-A0AAV1U377-F1
#
_entry.id   AF-A0AAV1U377-F1
#
_cell.length_a   1.000
_cell.length_b   1.000
_cell.length_c   1.000
_cell.angle_alpha   90.00
_cell.angle_beta   90.00
_cell.angle_gamma   90.00
#
_symmetry.space_group_name_H-M   'P 1'
#
loop_
_entity.id
_entity.type
_entity.pdbx_description
1 polymer ?
#
loop_
_entity_poly.entity_id
_entity_poly.type
_entity_poly.pdbx_seq_one_letter_code
_entity_poly.pdbx_strand_id
1 'polypeptide(L)'
;MSRILPRVRRADEQRFLVLPRHHVCRDPLRLWQQYLLTIVFFPLLGFGSFSTVVLYWLNISLSVLIQTLLVQLLFYLLSSGEVLAVVNVLINVMYLLFAGFNPPAAVIPDCYRSIFDVTSQRCSLSILVSLVFGSYPEDTVYYEVTKGCTTVRSKLAC
;
A
#
# COMPACT_ATOMS: atom_id res chain seq x y z
N MET A 1 -4.97 13.08 -55.49
CA MET A 1 -5.71 13.76 -54.39
C MET A 1 -5.31 13.10 -53.08
N SER A 2 -4.23 13.60 -52.48
CA SER A 2 -3.55 13.01 -51.33
C SER A 2 -3.50 14.04 -50.20
N ARG A 3 -3.46 13.51 -48.97
CA ARG A 3 -3.09 14.20 -47.72
C ARG A 3 -4.11 15.19 -47.14
N ILE A 4 -5.10 14.65 -46.44
CA ILE A 4 -5.73 15.30 -45.27
C ILE A 4 -5.76 14.32 -44.10
N LEU A 5 -4.59 13.81 -43.66
CA LEU A 5 -4.47 13.23 -42.31
C LEU A 5 -3.04 13.40 -41.76
N PRO A 6 -2.72 14.54 -41.13
CA PRO A 6 -1.55 14.59 -40.26
C PRO A 6 -1.82 15.20 -38.87
N ARG A 7 -3.09 15.27 -38.41
CA ARG A 7 -3.42 15.82 -37.07
C ARG A 7 -3.78 14.79 -36.00
N VAL A 8 -4.44 13.68 -36.34
CA VAL A 8 -4.83 12.70 -35.31
C VAL A 8 -3.62 11.94 -34.75
N ARG A 9 -2.62 11.63 -35.59
CA ARG A 9 -1.39 10.94 -35.16
C ARG A 9 -0.48 11.80 -34.26
N ARG A 10 -0.58 13.14 -34.34
CA ARG A 10 0.28 14.05 -33.56
C ARG A 10 -0.17 14.26 -32.11
N ALA A 11 -1.42 13.95 -31.77
CA ALA A 11 -1.89 14.01 -30.38
C ALA A 11 -1.39 12.81 -29.54
N ASP A 12 -1.29 11.62 -30.15
CA ASP A 12 -0.70 10.44 -29.49
C ASP A 12 0.83 10.55 -29.35
N GLU A 13 1.51 11.23 -30.28
CA GLU A 13 2.97 11.39 -30.22
C GLU A 13 3.43 12.44 -29.19
N GLN A 14 2.56 13.38 -28.79
CA GLN A 14 2.79 14.28 -27.65
C GLN A 14 2.46 13.66 -26.29
N ARG A 15 1.69 12.55 -26.25
CA ARG A 15 1.41 11.79 -25.01
C ARG A 15 2.60 10.97 -24.51
N PHE A 16 3.58 10.65 -25.38
CA PHE A 16 4.73 9.80 -25.04
C PHE A 16 6.01 10.56 -24.62
N LEU A 17 6.02 11.89 -24.76
CA LEU A 17 7.18 12.75 -24.42
C LEU A 17 7.14 13.31 -22.98
N VAL A 18 6.05 13.05 -22.24
CA VAL A 18 5.98 13.20 -20.78
C VAL A 18 6.29 11.85 -20.12
N LEU A 19 7.39 11.22 -20.54
CA LEU A 19 7.93 10.05 -19.86
C LEU A 19 8.42 10.50 -18.47
N PRO A 20 7.89 9.96 -17.35
CA PRO A 20 8.52 10.13 -16.05
C PRO A 20 9.70 9.16 -15.99
N ARG A 21 10.71 9.35 -16.84
CA ARG A 21 11.81 8.38 -17.02
C ARG A 21 12.84 8.40 -15.89
N HIS A 22 12.70 9.26 -14.87
CA HIS A 22 13.77 9.45 -13.88
C HIS A 22 13.38 9.62 -12.40
N HIS A 23 12.11 9.56 -12.00
CA HIS A 23 11.73 10.07 -10.67
C HIS A 23 11.39 9.03 -9.58
N VAL A 24 11.05 7.79 -9.93
CA VAL A 24 10.61 6.82 -8.89
C VAL A 24 11.77 6.34 -8.01
N CYS A 25 12.99 6.31 -8.53
CA CYS A 25 14.17 5.88 -7.77
C CYS A 25 14.87 7.03 -7.00
N ARG A 26 14.46 8.30 -7.20
CA ARG A 26 15.26 9.46 -6.76
C ARG A 26 14.46 10.72 -6.38
N ASP A 27 13.29 10.59 -5.76
CA ASP A 27 12.63 11.76 -5.17
C ASP A 27 12.76 11.71 -3.63
N PRO A 28 13.87 12.20 -3.04
CA PRO A 28 13.98 12.36 -1.58
C PRO A 28 12.84 13.21 -1.01
N LEU A 29 12.26 14.09 -1.85
CA LEU A 29 11.08 14.87 -1.52
C LEU A 29 9.86 14.00 -1.14
N ARG A 30 9.68 12.84 -1.78
CA ARG A 30 8.52 11.96 -1.52
C ARG A 30 8.63 11.33 -0.14
N LEU A 31 9.78 10.73 0.16
CA LEU A 31 10.08 10.16 1.48
C LEU A 31 9.99 11.22 2.58
N TRP A 32 10.45 12.43 2.28
CA TRP A 32 10.33 13.58 3.17
C TRP A 32 8.87 13.98 3.43
N GLN A 33 8.03 14.07 2.41
CA GLN A 33 6.60 14.35 2.58
C GLN A 33 5.91 13.28 3.43
N GLN A 34 6.24 12.00 3.22
CA GLN A 34 5.70 10.88 3.99
C GLN A 34 6.17 10.89 5.44
N TYR A 35 7.41 11.31 5.67
CA TYR A 35 7.97 11.51 7.00
C TYR A 35 7.25 12.63 7.74
N LEU A 36 7.05 13.79 7.09
CA LEU A 36 6.30 14.91 7.67
C LEU A 36 4.86 14.51 8.01
N LEU A 37 4.18 13.81 7.09
CA LEU A 37 2.83 13.30 7.33
C LEU A 37 2.80 12.36 8.53
N THR A 38 3.79 11.48 8.64
CA THR A 38 3.89 10.56 9.78
C THR A 38 4.05 11.32 11.10
N ILE A 39 4.93 12.31 11.17
CA ILE A 39 5.15 13.09 12.40
C ILE A 39 3.87 13.83 12.83
N VAL A 40 3.09 14.33 11.88
CA VAL A 40 1.85 15.06 12.19
C VAL A 40 0.71 14.12 12.60
N PHE A 41 0.54 13.00 11.89
CA PHE A 41 -0.60 12.09 12.10
C PHE A 41 -0.35 11.01 13.16
N PHE A 42 0.88 10.58 13.38
CA PHE A 42 1.18 9.53 14.34
C PHE A 42 0.82 9.91 15.79
N PRO A 43 1.06 11.14 16.28
CA PRO A 43 0.63 11.56 17.62
C PRO A 43 -0.88 11.50 17.84
N LEU A 44 -1.69 11.67 16.78
CA LEU A 44 -3.16 11.56 16.86
C LEU A 44 -3.61 10.14 17.18
N LEU A 45 -2.76 9.12 16.95
CA LEU A 45 -3.04 7.73 17.32
C LEU A 45 -2.86 7.48 18.83
N GLY A 46 -2.28 8.42 19.56
CA GLY A 46 -2.24 8.42 21.03
C GLY A 46 -1.21 7.49 21.68
N PHE A 47 -0.48 6.66 20.92
CA PHE A 47 0.43 5.64 21.46
C PHE A 47 1.62 5.39 20.52
N GLY A 48 2.82 5.15 21.08
CA GLY A 48 3.96 4.62 20.31
C GLY A 48 5.35 5.02 20.83
N SER A 49 6.28 4.07 20.74
CA SER A 49 7.72 4.32 20.97
C SER A 49 8.39 4.88 19.72
N PHE A 50 9.61 5.43 19.83
CA PHE A 50 10.38 5.86 18.66
C PHE A 50 10.53 4.74 17.61
N SER A 51 10.71 3.49 18.05
CA SER A 51 10.78 2.33 17.15
C SER A 51 9.48 2.13 16.36
N THR A 52 8.33 2.28 17.02
CA THR A 52 7.00 2.18 16.41
C THR A 52 6.80 3.24 15.32
N VAL A 53 7.25 4.48 15.56
CA VAL A 53 7.18 5.59 14.58
C VAL A 53 8.00 5.27 13.34
N VAL A 54 9.23 4.78 13.51
CA VAL A 54 10.13 4.46 12.39
C VAL A 54 9.57 3.30 11.56
N LEU A 55 9.06 2.25 12.23
CA LEU A 55 8.44 1.11 11.55
C LEU A 55 7.16 1.50 10.80
N TYR A 56 6.34 2.37 11.39
CA TYR A 56 5.16 2.93 10.74
C TYR A 56 5.54 3.72 9.49
N TRP A 57 6.52 4.63 9.60
CA TRP A 57 6.98 5.45 8.48
C TRP A 57 7.50 4.58 7.33
N LEU A 58 8.32 3.58 7.64
CA LEU A 58 8.88 2.66 6.65
C LEU A 58 7.78 1.84 5.97
N ASN A 59 6.81 1.34 6.73
CA ASN A 59 5.69 0.57 6.21
C ASN A 59 4.84 1.36 5.20
N ILE A 60 4.47 2.60 5.55
CA ILE A 60 3.71 3.48 4.66
C ILE A 60 4.54 3.86 3.42
N SER A 61 5.82 4.17 3.61
CA SER A 61 6.72 4.52 2.50
C SER A 61 6.85 3.39 1.49
N LEU A 62 7.05 2.15 1.95
CA LEU A 62 7.14 0.96 1.09
C LEU A 62 5.84 0.69 0.34
N SER A 63 4.70 0.82 1.03
CA SER A 63 3.38 0.59 0.45
C SER A 63 3.02 1.60 -0.65
N VAL A 64 3.41 2.86 -0.47
CA VAL A 64 3.27 3.90 -1.51
C VAL A 64 4.24 3.65 -2.66
N LEU A 65 5.47 3.20 -2.38
CA LEU A 65 6.46 2.90 -3.42
C LEU A 65 5.95 1.81 -4.37
N ILE A 66 5.43 0.71 -3.84
CA ILE A 66 4.84 -0.39 -4.62
C ILE A 66 3.67 0.12 -5.48
N GLN A 67 2.78 0.94 -4.92
CA GLN A 67 1.66 1.52 -5.68
C GLN A 67 2.15 2.41 -6.83
N THR A 68 3.18 3.24 -6.60
CA THR A 68 3.73 4.12 -7.65
C THR A 68 4.46 3.33 -8.74
N LEU A 69 5.13 2.24 -8.39
CA LEU A 69 5.75 1.33 -9.35
C LEU A 69 4.70 0.63 -10.22
N LEU A 70 3.55 0.27 -9.64
CA LEU A 70 2.44 -0.31 -10.38
C LEU A 70 1.83 0.70 -11.37
N VAL A 71 1.64 1.96 -10.98
CA VAL A 71 1.19 3.01 -11.89
C VAL A 71 2.18 3.21 -13.04
N GLN A 72 3.47 3.21 -12.73
CA GLN A 72 4.53 3.31 -13.74
C GLN A 72 4.50 2.14 -14.71
N LEU A 73 4.28 0.92 -14.21
CA LEU A 73 4.11 -0.28 -15.04
C LEU A 73 2.89 -0.15 -15.96
N LEU A 74 1.75 0.33 -15.44
CA LEU A 74 0.54 0.56 -16.24
C LEU A 74 0.76 1.63 -17.31
N PHE A 75 1.53 2.68 -17.02
CA PHE A 75 1.89 3.70 -18.01
C PHE A 75 2.71 3.11 -19.17
N TYR A 76 3.57 2.12 -18.89
CA TYR A 76 4.29 1.41 -19.95
C TYR A 76 3.41 0.42 -20.74
N LEU A 77 2.41 -0.19 -20.10
CA LEU A 77 1.52 -1.16 -20.73
C LEU A 77 0.40 -0.49 -21.55
N LEU A 78 -0.11 0.64 -21.09
CA LEU A 78 -1.24 1.34 -21.69
C LEU A 78 -0.78 2.65 -22.34
N SER A 79 -0.91 2.74 -23.66
CA SER A 79 -0.53 3.93 -24.44
C SER A 79 -1.56 5.08 -24.39
N SER A 80 -2.69 4.93 -23.68
CA SER A 80 -3.76 5.94 -23.61
C SER A 80 -3.92 6.48 -22.19
N GLY A 81 -3.74 7.80 -22.03
CA GLY A 81 -3.80 8.47 -20.72
C GLY A 81 -5.17 8.40 -20.04
N GLU A 82 -6.26 8.43 -20.81
CA GLU A 82 -7.63 8.33 -20.29
C GLU A 82 -7.90 6.93 -19.73
N VAL A 83 -7.50 5.90 -20.46
CA VAL A 83 -7.67 4.50 -20.04
C VAL A 83 -6.78 4.19 -18.84
N LEU A 84 -5.54 4.70 -18.84
CA LEU A 84 -4.62 4.55 -17.73
C LEU A 84 -5.20 5.09 -16.42
N ALA A 85 -5.79 6.29 -16.46
CA ALA A 85 -6.40 6.90 -15.27
C ALA A 85 -7.55 6.04 -14.71
N VAL A 86 -8.44 5.56 -15.58
CA VAL A 86 -9.58 4.72 -15.18
C VAL A 86 -9.09 3.37 -14.63
N VAL A 87 -8.14 2.72 -15.30
CA VAL A 87 -7.60 1.42 -14.87
C VAL A 87 -6.84 1.55 -13.54
N ASN A 88 -6.08 2.62 -13.35
CA ASN A 88 -5.39 2.88 -12.10
C ASN A 88 -6.37 3.09 -10.93
N VAL A 89 -7.42 3.89 -11.13
CA VAL A 89 -8.47 4.08 -10.12
C VAL A 89 -9.18 2.76 -9.84
N LEU A 90 -9.48 1.97 -10.86
CA LEU A 90 -10.12 0.65 -10.70
C LEU A 90 -9.27 -0.28 -9.84
N ILE A 91 -7.98 -0.40 -10.14
CA ILE A 91 -7.04 -1.23 -9.39
C ILE A 91 -6.92 -0.75 -7.93
N ASN A 92 -6.88 0.56 -7.71
CA ASN A 92 -6.82 1.12 -6.35
C ASN A 92 -8.10 0.80 -5.55
N VAL A 93 -9.27 0.94 -6.18
CA VAL A 93 -10.56 0.59 -5.56
C VAL A 93 -10.63 -0.92 -5.27
N MET A 94 -10.11 -1.77 -6.16
CA MET A 94 -9.98 -3.21 -5.90
C MET A 94 -9.11 -3.49 -4.67
N TYR A 95 -7.95 -2.83 -4.55
CA TYR A 95 -7.11 -2.98 -3.36
C TYR A 95 -7.80 -2.51 -2.08
N LEU A 96 -8.61 -1.45 -2.14
CA LEU A 96 -9.39 -0.96 -1.00
C LEU A 96 -10.50 -1.95 -0.60
N LEU A 97 -11.19 -2.54 -1.58
CA LEU A 97 -12.20 -3.59 -1.35
C LEU A 97 -11.58 -4.82 -0.67
N PHE A 98 -10.45 -5.27 -1.18
CA PHE A 98 -9.73 -6.44 -0.67
C PHE A 98 -8.79 -6.16 0.51
N ALA A 99 -8.78 -4.93 1.04
CA ALA A 99 -7.99 -4.56 2.22
C ALA A 99 -8.43 -5.25 3.52
N GLY A 100 -9.59 -5.93 3.51
CA GLY A 100 -10.09 -6.76 4.61
C GLY A 100 -11.28 -6.17 5.38
N PHE A 101 -11.79 -5.01 4.97
CA PHE A 101 -12.98 -4.40 5.59
C PHE A 101 -14.30 -4.91 4.98
N ASN A 102 -14.35 -5.22 3.68
CA ASN A 102 -15.59 -5.62 3.02
C ASN A 102 -15.36 -6.36 1.68
N PRO A 103 -15.51 -7.71 1.59
CA PRO A 103 -15.85 -8.68 2.64
C PRO A 103 -14.65 -9.04 3.54
N PRO A 104 -14.88 -9.55 4.77
CA PRO A 104 -13.79 -9.97 5.65
C PRO A 104 -12.97 -11.10 5.03
N ALA A 105 -11.66 -11.08 5.26
CA ALA A 105 -10.67 -12.01 4.67
C ALA A 105 -11.05 -13.50 4.69
N ALA A 106 -11.81 -13.91 5.70
CA ALA A 106 -12.18 -15.30 5.97
C ALA A 106 -13.27 -15.87 5.03
N VAL A 107 -14.01 -15.02 4.30
CA VAL A 107 -15.13 -15.44 3.43
C VAL A 107 -14.82 -15.33 1.94
N ILE A 108 -13.55 -15.08 1.59
CA ILE A 108 -13.14 -14.92 0.18
C ILE A 108 -13.03 -16.29 -0.49
N PRO A 109 -13.76 -16.54 -1.60
CA PRO A 109 -13.71 -17.82 -2.31
C PRO A 109 -12.33 -18.10 -2.88
N ASP A 110 -11.94 -19.38 -2.96
CA ASP A 110 -10.58 -19.82 -3.37
C ASP A 110 -10.13 -19.25 -4.71
N CYS A 111 -11.05 -19.04 -5.66
CA CYS A 111 -10.75 -18.47 -6.98
C CYS A 111 -10.23 -17.02 -6.92
N TYR A 112 -10.60 -16.26 -5.89
CA TYR A 112 -10.14 -14.88 -5.70
C TYR A 112 -8.98 -14.75 -4.70
N ARG A 113 -8.52 -15.87 -4.14
CA ARG A 113 -7.50 -15.88 -3.08
C ARG A 113 -6.15 -15.34 -3.56
N SER A 114 -5.77 -15.63 -4.81
CA SER A 114 -4.53 -15.10 -5.39
C SER A 114 -4.57 -13.58 -5.58
N ILE A 115 -5.73 -12.99 -5.90
CA ILE A 115 -5.89 -11.53 -6.02
C ILE A 115 -5.87 -10.89 -4.63
N PHE A 116 -6.50 -11.55 -3.66
CA PHE A 116 -6.50 -11.15 -2.28
C PHE A 116 -5.09 -11.12 -1.67
N ASP A 117 -4.24 -12.11 -1.97
CA ASP A 117 -2.86 -12.18 -1.46
C ASP A 117 -1.92 -11.14 -2.10
N VAL A 118 -2.18 -10.70 -3.34
CA VAL A 118 -1.39 -9.67 -4.04
C VAL A 118 -1.70 -8.25 -3.53
N THR A 119 -2.77 -8.06 -2.76
CA THR A 119 -3.20 -6.74 -2.28
C THR A 119 -2.20 -6.18 -1.26
N SER A 120 -1.26 -5.35 -1.74
CA SER A 120 -0.20 -4.73 -0.93
C SER A 120 -0.74 -3.96 0.28
N GLN A 121 -1.92 -3.35 0.16
CA GLN A 121 -2.56 -2.61 1.25
C GLN A 121 -2.92 -3.51 2.45
N ARG A 122 -3.22 -4.79 2.24
CA ARG A 122 -3.52 -5.73 3.32
C ARG A 122 -2.31 -5.93 4.24
N CYS A 123 -1.13 -6.18 3.66
CA CYS A 123 0.10 -6.35 4.43
C CYS A 123 0.43 -5.10 5.25
N SER A 124 0.23 -3.91 4.66
CA SER A 124 0.43 -2.64 5.36
C SER A 124 -0.52 -2.48 6.55
N LEU A 125 -1.82 -2.70 6.33
CA LEU A 125 -2.82 -2.58 7.39
C LEU A 125 -2.63 -3.61 8.51
N SER A 126 -2.27 -4.85 8.17
CA SER A 126 -1.98 -5.87 9.19
C SER A 126 -0.79 -5.47 10.05
N ILE A 127 0.28 -4.91 9.47
CA ILE A 127 1.44 -4.43 10.22
C ILE A 127 1.06 -3.22 11.08
N LEU A 128 0.24 -2.32 10.56
CA LEU A 128 -0.24 -1.14 11.28
C LEU A 128 -1.09 -1.51 12.49
N VAL A 129 -2.01 -2.46 12.33
CA VAL A 129 -2.80 -3.04 13.43
C VAL A 129 -1.88 -3.70 14.46
N SER A 130 -0.85 -4.44 14.03
CA SER A 130 0.14 -5.02 14.95
C SER A 130 0.99 -3.97 15.67
N LEU A 131 1.33 -2.85 15.03
CA LEU A 131 2.10 -1.79 15.68
C LEU A 131 1.25 -1.06 16.74
N VAL A 132 -0.03 -0.80 16.45
CA VAL A 132 -0.95 -0.09 17.34
C VAL A 132 -1.44 -0.97 18.47
N PHE A 133 -1.87 -2.21 18.18
CA PHE A 133 -2.50 -3.10 19.15
C PHE A 133 -1.58 -4.20 19.71
N GLY A 134 -0.41 -4.42 19.09
CA GLY A 134 0.57 -5.40 19.57
C GLY A 134 1.47 -4.86 20.68
N SER A 135 1.44 -3.56 20.94
CA SER A 135 2.23 -2.91 22.01
C SER A 135 1.46 -2.92 23.33
N TYR A 136 1.15 -4.10 23.86
CA TYR A 136 0.75 -4.21 25.26
C TYR A 136 2.02 -4.51 26.07
N PRO A 137 2.29 -3.84 27.20
CA PRO A 137 3.31 -4.32 28.11
C PRO A 137 2.99 -5.78 28.44
N GLU A 138 3.98 -6.66 28.50
CA GLU A 138 3.78 -8.03 28.97
C GLU A 138 3.27 -7.97 30.42
N ASP A 139 1.96 -7.83 30.59
CA ASP A 139 1.27 -8.18 31.80
C ASP A 139 1.33 -9.71 31.85
N THR A 140 2.45 -10.19 32.40
CA THR A 140 2.65 -11.58 32.77
C THR A 140 1.50 -11.98 33.69
N VAL A 141 0.49 -12.65 33.15
CA VAL A 141 -0.51 -13.31 33.97
C VAL A 141 0.16 -14.55 34.56
N TYR A 142 0.75 -14.40 35.74
CA TYR A 142 1.16 -15.53 36.56
C TYR A 142 -0.10 -16.21 37.07
N TYR A 143 -0.50 -17.31 36.44
CA TYR A 143 -1.55 -18.17 36.96
C TYR A 143 -0.88 -19.32 37.73
N GLU A 144 -1.23 -19.48 39.00
CA GLU A 144 -0.61 -20.50 39.88
C GLU A 144 -1.00 -21.95 39.50
N VAL A 145 -1.89 -22.14 38.51
CA VAL A 145 -2.55 -23.43 38.22
C VAL A 145 -1.85 -24.27 37.15
N THR A 146 -0.93 -23.74 36.33
CA THR A 146 -0.15 -24.57 35.39
C THR A 146 1.29 -24.07 35.34
N LYS A 147 2.24 -24.91 35.78
CA LYS A 147 3.68 -24.64 35.72
C LYS A 147 4.16 -24.68 34.27
N GLY A 148 3.85 -23.67 33.46
CA GLY A 148 4.27 -23.61 32.07
C GLY A 148 4.23 -22.21 31.49
N CYS A 149 5.38 -21.73 31.00
CA CYS A 149 5.43 -20.62 30.08
C CYS A 149 4.80 -21.05 28.75
N THR A 150 3.49 -20.89 28.61
CA THR A 150 2.89 -20.90 27.28
C THR A 150 3.24 -19.56 26.65
N THR A 151 4.14 -19.60 25.67
CA THR A 151 4.38 -18.46 24.79
C THR A 151 3.05 -18.08 24.18
N VAL A 152 2.49 -16.94 24.60
CA VAL A 152 1.36 -16.33 23.91
C VAL A 152 1.93 -15.82 22.60
N ARG A 153 2.05 -16.72 21.62
CA ARG A 153 2.36 -16.39 20.25
C ARG A 153 1.28 -15.40 19.84
N SER A 154 1.69 -14.14 19.72
CA SER A 154 0.86 -13.04 19.26
C SER A 154 0.02 -13.50 18.07
N LYS A 155 -1.27 -13.69 18.32
CA LYS A 155 -2.26 -14.06 17.30
C LYS A 155 -2.59 -12.85 16.42
N LEU A 156 -1.57 -12.17 15.91
CA LEU A 156 -1.71 -11.12 14.91
C LEU A 156 -1.12 -11.60 13.60
N ALA A 157 -2.02 -12.24 12.83
CA ALA A 157 -2.03 -12.46 11.38
C ALA A 157 -2.55 -13.87 11.06
N CYS A 158 -3.86 -13.98 10.86
CA CYS A 158 -4.49 -14.90 9.90
C CYS A 158 -5.54 -14.08 9.15
#